data_AF-A0A1Q3MJT2-F1
#
_entry.id   AF-A0A1Q3MJT2-F1
#
_cell.length_a   1.000
_cell.length_b   1.000
_cell.length_c   1.000
_cell.angle_alpha   90.00
_cell.angle_beta   90.00
_cell.angle_gamma   90.00
#
_symmetry.space_group_name_H-M   'P 1'
#
loop_
_entity.id
_entity.type
_entity.pdbx_description
1 polymer ?
#
loop_
_entity_poly.entity_id
_entity_poly.type
_entity_poly.pdbx_seq_one_letter_code
_entity_poly.pdbx_strand_id
1 'polypeptide(L)'
;MGYRMAHAFVTQEFDPLNVKRTHRVWRELKLGRVKRYRKRRTGNSIALKAEHPNHVWSVDFIHDACLNGSKLMILSVMDEFTRECLALEVDTRPGSRGRGSPY
;
A
#
# COMPACT_ATOMS: atom_id res chain seq x y z
N MET A 1 -18.03 -6.09 -5.03
CA MET A 1 -18.76 -6.35 -6.28
C MET A 1 -19.62 -5.12 -6.60
N GLY A 2 -19.76 -4.75 -7.86
CA GLY A 2 -20.63 -3.63 -8.28
C GLY A 2 -21.87 -4.13 -9.03
N TYR A 3 -22.91 -3.28 -9.16
CA TYR A 3 -24.20 -3.68 -9.73
C TYR A 3 -24.12 -4.23 -11.16
N ARG A 4 -23.14 -3.78 -11.97
CA ARG A 4 -22.94 -4.29 -13.35
C ARG A 4 -22.51 -5.75 -13.36
N MET A 5 -21.66 -6.12 -12.41
CA MET A 5 -21.23 -7.50 -12.23
C MET A 5 -22.41 -8.34 -11.74
N ALA A 6 -23.20 -7.83 -10.79
CA ALA A 6 -24.41 -8.50 -10.33
C ALA A 6 -25.46 -8.70 -11.44
N HIS A 7 -25.63 -7.71 -12.32
CA HIS A 7 -26.50 -7.85 -13.51
C HIS A 7 -26.03 -8.98 -14.42
N ALA A 8 -24.73 -9.07 -14.70
CA ALA A 8 -24.18 -10.16 -15.52
C ALA A 8 -24.44 -11.55 -14.91
N PHE A 9 -24.39 -11.70 -13.58
CA PHE A 9 -24.74 -12.95 -12.90
C PHE A 9 -26.23 -13.27 -12.99
N VAL A 10 -27.10 -12.31 -12.69
CA VAL A 10 -28.55 -12.51 -12.61
C VAL A 10 -29.19 -12.66 -14.00
N THR A 11 -28.59 -12.10 -15.05
CA THR A 11 -29.08 -12.28 -16.43
C THR A 11 -29.08 -13.74 -16.88
N GLN A 12 -28.23 -14.61 -16.34
CA GLN A 12 -28.26 -16.04 -16.70
C GLN A 12 -29.56 -16.75 -16.29
N GLU A 13 -30.21 -16.29 -15.22
CA GLU A 13 -31.42 -16.94 -14.67
C GLU A 13 -32.72 -16.19 -15.00
N PHE A 14 -32.64 -14.87 -15.26
CA PHE A 14 -33.82 -13.99 -15.33
C PHE A 14 -33.95 -13.24 -16.66
N ASP A 15 -33.30 -13.70 -17.74
CA ASP A 15 -33.43 -13.07 -19.06
C ASP A 15 -34.88 -13.17 -19.59
N PRO A 16 -35.46 -12.09 -20.16
CA PRO A 16 -34.90 -10.76 -20.39
C PRO A 16 -34.97 -9.82 -19.16
N LEU A 17 -33.81 -9.52 -18.54
CA LEU A 17 -33.71 -8.60 -17.39
C LEU A 17 -33.04 -7.27 -17.72
N ASN A 18 -33.80 -6.18 -17.58
CA ASN A 18 -33.28 -4.82 -17.76
C ASN A 18 -32.26 -4.44 -16.67
N VAL A 19 -31.10 -3.93 -17.10
CA VAL A 19 -30.02 -3.39 -16.24
C VAL A 19 -30.55 -2.38 -15.21
N LYS A 20 -31.51 -1.52 -15.60
CA LYS A 20 -32.10 -0.50 -14.72
C LYS A 20 -32.82 -1.12 -13.52
N ARG A 21 -33.51 -2.26 -13.72
CA ARG A 21 -34.23 -2.97 -12.66
C ARG A 21 -33.25 -3.56 -11.66
N THR A 22 -32.16 -4.16 -12.14
CA THR A 22 -31.09 -4.68 -11.28
C THR A 22 -30.44 -3.57 -10.46
N HIS A 23 -30.13 -2.43 -11.10
CA HIS A 23 -29.56 -1.29 -10.40
C HIS A 23 -30.52 -0.72 -9.33
N ARG A 24 -31.82 -0.70 -9.60
CA ARG A 24 -32.83 -0.26 -8.63
C ARG A 24 -32.88 -1.16 -7.40
N VAL A 25 -33.00 -2.48 -7.60
CA VAL A 25 -32.99 -3.47 -6.51
C VAL A 25 -31.66 -3.43 -5.75
N TRP A 26 -30.53 -3.27 -6.46
CA TRP A 26 -29.21 -3.13 -5.85
C TRP A 26 -29.12 -1.92 -4.90
N ARG A 27 -29.76 -0.80 -5.27
CA ARG A 27 -29.84 0.39 -4.41
C ARG A 27 -30.80 0.20 -3.25
N GLU A 28 -31.98 -0.40 -3.48
CA GLU A 28 -32.98 -0.68 -2.44
C GLU A 28 -32.42 -1.62 -1.37
N LEU A 29 -31.70 -2.67 -1.77
CA LEU A 29 -31.03 -3.62 -0.88
C LEU A 29 -29.72 -3.11 -0.28
N LYS A 30 -29.30 -1.86 -0.59
CA LYS A 30 -28.06 -1.23 -0.10
C LYS A 30 -26.80 -2.10 -0.30
N LEU A 31 -26.75 -2.88 -1.38
CA LEU A 31 -25.65 -3.82 -1.69
C LEU A 31 -24.37 -3.12 -2.20
N GLY A 32 -24.41 -1.81 -2.34
CA GLY A 32 -23.22 -1.02 -2.66
C GLY A 32 -22.15 -1.16 -1.57
N ARG A 33 -20.88 -1.25 -1.98
CA ARG A 33 -19.76 -1.17 -1.03
C ARG A 33 -19.87 0.12 -0.23
N VAL A 34 -19.87 0.01 1.10
CA VAL A 34 -19.75 1.15 2.00
C VAL A 34 -18.42 1.83 1.71
N LYS A 35 -18.47 3.12 1.33
CA LYS A 35 -17.27 3.94 1.19
C LYS A 35 -16.63 4.07 2.58
N ARG A 36 -15.59 3.27 2.86
CA ARG A 36 -14.78 3.47 4.06
C ARG A 36 -14.03 4.79 3.89
N TYR A 37 -14.44 5.82 4.62
CA TYR A 37 -13.66 7.04 4.74
C TYR A 37 -12.37 6.70 5.49
N ARG A 38 -11.25 6.72 4.77
CA ARG A 38 -9.94 6.57 5.40
C ARG A 38 -9.63 7.92 6.05
N LYS A 39 -9.68 8.00 7.39
CA LYS A 39 -9.17 9.18 8.10
C LYS A 39 -7.70 9.35 7.70
N ARG A 40 -7.37 10.48 7.07
CA ARG A 40 -5.98 10.87 6.87
C ARG A 40 -5.39 11.10 8.26
N ARG A 41 -4.22 10.54 8.56
CA ARG A 41 -3.49 10.87 9.79
C ARG A 41 -3.08 12.34 9.69
N THR A 42 -3.69 13.21 10.50
CA THR A 42 -3.34 14.64 10.64
C THR A 42 -2.50 14.88 11.90
N GLY A 43 -1.84 13.84 12.42
CA GLY A 43 -0.99 13.99 13.60
C GLY A 43 0.27 14.75 13.23
N ASN A 44 0.66 15.73 14.05
CA ASN A 44 2.03 16.25 14.06
C ASN A 44 2.93 15.09 14.45
N SER A 45 3.69 14.55 13.49
CA SER A 45 4.82 13.70 13.83
C SER A 45 5.79 14.58 14.61
N ILE A 46 5.89 14.39 15.92
CA ILE A 46 6.98 14.96 16.69
C ILE A 46 8.22 14.20 16.19
N ALA A 47 8.91 14.78 15.21
CA ALA A 47 10.21 14.27 14.82
C ALA A 47 11.08 14.36 16.08
N LEU A 48 11.55 13.21 16.57
CA LEU A 48 12.53 13.19 17.64
C LEU A 48 13.76 13.94 17.10
N LYS A 49 14.04 15.11 17.67
CA LYS A 49 15.22 15.89 17.27
C LYS A 49 16.45 15.19 17.84
N ALA A 50 17.37 14.79 16.97
CA ALA A 50 18.64 14.23 17.42
C ALA A 50 19.49 15.31 18.09
N GLU A 51 20.05 15.00 19.25
CA GLU A 51 20.87 15.92 20.04
C GLU A 51 22.38 15.66 19.91
N HIS A 52 22.77 14.45 19.52
CA HIS A 52 24.15 14.02 19.33
C HIS A 52 24.24 12.88 18.30
N PRO A 53 25.44 12.55 17.78
CA PRO A 53 25.61 11.40 16.88
C PRO A 53 25.13 10.10 17.54
N ASN A 54 24.61 9.17 16.74
CA ASN A 54 24.04 7.88 17.14
C ASN A 54 22.87 7.97 18.13
N HIS A 55 22.18 9.10 18.21
CA HIS A 55 21.00 9.26 19.06
C HIS A 55 19.72 8.77 18.36
N VAL A 56 19.49 9.22 17.13
CA VAL A 56 18.26 8.92 16.37
C VAL A 56 18.66 8.47 14.98
N TRP A 57 18.14 7.31 14.57
CA TRP A 57 18.31 6.79 13.23
C TRP A 57 16.98 6.84 12.47
N SER A 58 17.03 7.29 11.22
CA SER A 58 15.92 7.17 10.28
C SER A 58 16.16 5.96 9.38
N VAL A 59 15.09 5.19 9.15
CA VAL A 59 15.11 3.98 8.34
C VAL A 59 14.01 4.08 7.30
N ASP A 60 14.40 4.04 6.03
CA ASP A 60 13.50 4.18 4.90
C ASP A 60 13.64 3.03 3.90
N PHE A 61 12.54 2.72 3.22
CA PHE A 61 12.50 1.78 2.11
C PHE A 61 12.20 2.52 0.81
N ILE A 62 13.14 2.46 -0.13
CA ILE A 62 13.01 3.01 -1.48
C ILE A 62 12.68 1.85 -2.42
N HIS A 63 11.58 1.98 -3.15
CA HIS A 63 11.17 1.00 -4.15
C HIS A 63 11.42 1.54 -5.55
N ASP A 64 12.09 0.75 -6.38
CA ASP A 64 12.35 1.07 -7.78
C ASP A 64 12.13 -0.16 -8.68
N ALA A 65 12.19 0.02 -9.98
CA ALA A 65 12.08 -1.05 -10.97
C ALA A 65 13.12 -0.90 -12.07
N CYS A 66 13.84 -1.98 -12.37
CA CYS A 66 14.76 -2.01 -13.48
C CYS A 66 14.00 -2.10 -14.82
N LEU A 67 14.67 -1.73 -15.92
CA LEU A 67 14.14 -1.82 -17.28
C LEU A 67 13.60 -3.22 -17.65
N ASN A 68 14.15 -4.27 -17.03
CA ASN A 68 13.72 -5.65 -17.23
C ASN A 68 12.47 -6.05 -16.40
N GLY A 69 11.85 -5.12 -15.67
CA GLY A 69 10.67 -5.37 -14.83
C GLY A 69 10.97 -5.98 -13.44
N SER A 70 12.25 -6.20 -13.11
CA SER A 70 12.65 -6.64 -11.78
C SER A 70 12.46 -5.52 -10.77
N LYS A 71 11.88 -5.84 -9.61
CA LYS A 71 11.70 -4.88 -8.52
C LYS A 71 13.00 -4.73 -7.75
N LEU A 72 13.32 -3.51 -7.37
CA LEU A 72 14.42 -3.16 -6.49
C LEU A 72 13.84 -2.59 -5.20
N MET A 73 14.38 -3.01 -4.06
CA MET A 73 14.06 -2.46 -2.76
C MET A 73 15.38 -2.12 -2.07
N ILE A 74 15.51 -0.86 -1.68
CA ILE A 74 16.69 -0.34 -1.01
C ILE A 74 16.28 0.05 0.40
N LEU A 75 16.95 -0.50 1.40
CA LEU A 75 16.87 -0.11 2.80
C LEU A 75 17.98 0.91 3.07
N SER A 76 17.63 2.11 3.49
CA SER A 76 18.59 3.13 3.92
C SER A 76 18.46 3.38 5.41
N VAL A 77 19.58 3.32 6.13
CA VAL A 77 19.71 3.70 7.54
C VAL A 77 20.57 4.96 7.61
N MET A 78 20.01 6.03 8.16
CA MET A 78 20.66 7.34 8.26
C MET A 78 20.71 7.79 9.72
N ASP A 79 21.82 8.38 10.13
CA ASP A 79 21.91 9.07 11.42
C ASP A 79 21.32 10.48 11.28
N GLU A 80 20.35 10.83 12.12
CA GLU A 80 19.60 12.07 11.95
C GLU A 80 20.39 13.32 12.41
N PHE A 81 21.40 13.15 13.28
CA PHE A 81 22.21 14.27 13.76
C PHE A 81 23.31 14.64 12.76
N THR A 82 24.08 13.65 12.33
CA THR A 82 25.22 13.80 11.41
C THR A 82 24.79 13.84 9.95
N ARG A 83 23.59 13.33 9.63
CA ARG A 83 23.06 13.12 8.28
C ARG A 83 23.93 12.16 7.45
N GLU A 84 24.68 11.30 8.13
CA GLU A 84 25.50 10.26 7.51
C GLU A 84 24.68 8.99 7.24
N CYS A 85 25.02 8.29 6.16
CA CYS A 85 24.44 7.00 5.83
C CYS A 85 25.21 5.90 6.56
N LEU A 86 24.54 5.23 7.49
CA LEU A 86 25.11 4.16 8.29
C LEU A 86 25.06 2.82 7.56
N ALA A 87 23.98 2.57 6.82
CA ALA A 87 23.82 1.35 6.03
C ALA A 87 22.94 1.59 4.81
N LEU A 88 23.29 0.91 3.72
CA LEU A 88 22.50 0.87 2.49
C LEU A 88 22.46 -0.58 1.99
N GLU A 89 21.30 -1.22 2.12
CA GLU A 89 21.12 -2.61 1.66
C GLU A 89 20.15 -2.66 0.48
N VAL A 90 20.44 -3.50 -0.50
CA VAL A 90 19.65 -3.62 -1.73
C VAL A 90 19.21 -5.07 -1.92
N ASP A 91 17.91 -5.28 -2.12
CA ASP A 91 17.33 -6.57 -2.47
C ASP A 91 16.43 -6.45 -3.71
N THR A 92 16.37 -7.51 -4.49
CA THR A 92 15.52 -7.64 -5.69
C THR A 92 14.27 -8.49 -5.43
N ARG A 93 14.15 -9.06 -4.22
CA ARG A 93 13.05 -9.95 -3.83
C ARG A 93 12.29 -9.38 -2.63
N PRO A 94 11.15 -8.70 -2.84
CA PRO A 94 10.32 -8.25 -1.73
C PRO A 94 9.76 -9.47 -0.99
N GLY A 95 10.31 -9.78 0.19
CA GLY A 95 9.84 -10.84 1.08
C GLY A 95 10.77 -12.04 1.27
N SER A 96 11.97 -12.08 0.68
CA SER A 96 13.02 -12.97 1.20
C SER A 96 13.42 -12.46 2.57
N ARG A 97 13.10 -13.23 3.63
CA ARG A 97 13.69 -13.03 4.95
C ARG A 97 15.19 -12.86 4.77
N GLY A 98 15.73 -11.73 5.24
CA GLY A 98 17.13 -11.37 5.12
C GLY A 98 18.00 -12.57 5.45
N ARG A 99 18.77 -13.04 4.47
CA ARG A 99 20.01 -13.72 4.81
C ARG A 99 20.90 -12.61 5.30
N GLY A 100 21.02 -12.51 6.63
CA GLY A 100 21.84 -11.53 7.29
C GLY A 100 23.23 -11.48 6.65
N SER A 101 23.69 -10.27 6.39
CA SER A 101 25.10 -10.00 6.18
C SER A 101 25.86 -10.54 7.41
N PRO A 102 26.94 -11.32 7.25
CA PRO A 102 27.71 -11.87 8.38
C PRO A 102 28.69 -10.86 8.98
N TYR A 103 28.48 -9.57 8.75
CA TYR A 103 29.30 -8.47 9.24
C TYR A 103 28.50 -7.62 10.20
#